data_AF-A0A0D0CUM8-F1
#
_entry.id   AF-A0A0D0CUM8-F1
#
_cell.length_a   1.000
_cell.length_b   1.000
_cell.length_c   1.000
_cell.angle_alpha   90.00
_cell.angle_beta   90.00
_cell.angle_gamma   90.00
#
_symmetry.space_group_name_H-M   'P 1'
#
loop_
_entity.id
_entity.type
_entity.pdbx_description
1 polymer ?
#
loop_
_entity_poly.entity_id
_entity_poly.type
_entity_poly.pdbx_seq_one_letter_code
_entity_poly.pdbx_strand_id
1 'polypeptide(L)'
;MKAFVLCLLSYDPERLNVQDGVLGVVKGYYGCIEAQGQGTLHCHMLIWLEGGLNPNEIKQRALEDPQSNFCKRLINFLEDTISTAVPPKPAADISVPSDIYHPCSVMGTSMVSFNDDFMQGPDAIAKDIHNLVQRCQVHNHTSTCFKYCKDPSQPKECRFGLGPENYQPVSVFDSESGELTLRCLDGLVNNFNETILQAIHCNMDIKFIGSGASAKAVLYYITNYITKSQLKTHIAYAALERAIVKLGDVNEVDMPMTVKVKQLLQKCAYAIISQQELSAQQVCIYLLDLDDHFTSHKFRLLFWTPIEREIEHQIPFLVPHKSGRKNCHEVCDSDHTDLEDHNNIPTDDLDNEEDISLRVSNDSNLLQALSQADDYIFHPASLEKLNLKIARPCSTGDKSFDYSADDEEVEECHLSTSLQLPGLNPLHSLSSIRPKFDFNSGHPE
;
A
#
# COMPACT_ATOMS: atom_id res chain seq x y z
N MET A 1 -15.64 -3.63 -6.59
CA MET A 1 -15.15 -3.47 -5.21
C MET A 1 -16.23 -3.16 -4.17
N LYS A 2 -17.16 -2.20 -4.37
CA LYS A 2 -18.27 -1.98 -3.40
C LYS A 2 -19.07 -3.26 -3.09
N ALA A 3 -19.44 -4.02 -4.12
CA ALA A 3 -20.10 -5.32 -3.96
C ALA A 3 -19.22 -6.37 -3.26
N PHE A 4 -17.90 -6.34 -3.47
CA PHE A 4 -16.96 -7.23 -2.76
C PHE A 4 -16.97 -6.94 -1.25
N VAL A 5 -16.89 -5.67 -0.87
CA VAL A 5 -16.93 -5.24 0.53
C VAL A 5 -18.27 -5.57 1.19
N LEU A 6 -19.39 -5.32 0.50
CA LEU A 6 -20.71 -5.56 1.05
C LEU A 6 -21.09 -7.05 1.09
N CYS A 7 -20.82 -7.79 0.02
CA CYS A 7 -21.32 -9.16 -0.12
C CYS A 7 -20.33 -10.23 0.36
N LEU A 8 -19.02 -10.04 0.15
CA LEU A 8 -18.02 -11.04 0.56
C LEU A 8 -17.43 -10.73 1.93
N LEU A 9 -17.07 -9.47 2.18
CA LEU A 9 -16.57 -9.08 3.50
C LEU A 9 -17.69 -8.87 4.53
N SER A 10 -18.94 -8.74 4.07
CA SER A 10 -20.10 -8.46 4.92
C SER A 10 -19.89 -7.24 5.84
N TYR A 11 -19.17 -6.22 5.34
CA TYR A 11 -18.81 -5.07 6.17
C TYR A 11 -19.99 -4.11 6.31
N ASP A 12 -20.42 -3.93 7.57
CA ASP A 12 -21.43 -2.95 7.97
C ASP A 12 -20.76 -1.81 8.77
N PRO A 13 -20.71 -0.57 8.25
CA PRO A 13 -20.12 0.57 8.95
C PRO A 13 -20.88 0.96 10.23
N GLU A 14 -22.18 0.69 10.30
CA GLU A 14 -23.00 0.98 11.48
C GLU A 14 -22.99 -0.16 12.51
N ARG A 15 -22.42 -1.32 12.13
CA ARG A 15 -22.36 -2.54 12.93
C ARG A 15 -23.72 -2.97 13.48
N LEU A 16 -24.80 -2.69 12.75
CA LEU A 16 -26.16 -3.07 13.12
C LEU A 16 -26.42 -4.54 12.81
N ASN A 17 -25.84 -5.05 11.72
CA ASN A 17 -25.95 -6.44 11.28
C ASN A 17 -24.57 -7.06 11.13
N VAL A 18 -23.88 -7.28 12.26
CA VAL A 18 -22.58 -7.96 12.26
C VAL A 18 -22.78 -9.42 11.85
N GLN A 19 -22.45 -9.72 10.61
CA GLN A 19 -22.43 -11.08 10.06
C GLN A 19 -21.00 -11.47 9.72
N ASP A 20 -20.72 -12.77 9.75
CA ASP A 20 -19.44 -13.28 9.28
C ASP A 20 -19.36 -13.11 7.76
N GLY A 21 -18.33 -12.39 7.30
CA GLY A 21 -17.91 -12.43 5.91
C GLY A 21 -17.08 -13.67 5.62
N VAL A 22 -16.61 -13.79 4.38
CA VAL A 22 -15.75 -14.88 3.91
C VAL A 22 -14.42 -15.02 4.69
N LEU A 23 -13.97 -13.94 5.32
CA LEU A 23 -12.77 -13.91 6.17
C LEU A 23 -13.12 -13.82 7.67
N GLY A 24 -14.39 -13.97 8.05
CA GLY A 24 -14.92 -13.68 9.39
C GLY A 24 -15.45 -12.24 9.54
N VAL A 25 -15.75 -11.83 10.77
CA VAL A 25 -16.23 -10.47 11.07
C VAL A 25 -15.15 -9.43 10.75
N VAL A 26 -15.41 -8.57 9.76
CA VAL A 26 -14.51 -7.47 9.39
C VAL A 26 -14.74 -6.25 10.28
N LYS A 27 -13.68 -5.79 10.96
CA LYS A 27 -13.67 -4.59 11.79
C LYS A 27 -13.29 -3.33 11.00
N GLY A 28 -12.45 -3.51 9.98
CA GLY A 28 -12.05 -2.43 9.11
C GLY A 28 -11.29 -2.93 7.89
N TYR A 29 -11.19 -2.08 6.88
CA TYR A 29 -10.39 -2.31 5.69
C TYR A 29 -9.88 -0.99 5.09
N TYR A 30 -8.84 -1.11 4.29
CA TYR A 30 -8.34 -0.10 3.38
C TYR A 30 -7.96 -0.78 2.06
N GLY A 31 -8.33 -0.19 0.93
CA GLY A 31 -7.95 -0.68 -0.38
C GLY A 31 -7.61 0.45 -1.34
N CYS A 32 -6.66 0.23 -2.23
CA CYS A 32 -6.34 1.15 -3.33
C CYS A 32 -6.28 0.39 -4.65
N ILE A 33 -6.72 1.04 -5.73
CA ILE A 33 -6.63 0.54 -7.10
C ILE A 33 -5.39 1.14 -7.75
N GLU A 34 -4.55 0.27 -8.32
CA GLU A 34 -3.48 0.66 -9.22
C GLU A 34 -3.80 0.19 -10.64
N ALA A 35 -3.52 1.02 -11.65
CA ALA A 35 -3.46 0.57 -13.03
C ALA A 35 -2.03 0.16 -13.37
N GLN A 36 -1.85 -1.11 -13.70
CA GLN A 36 -0.56 -1.60 -14.19
C GLN A 36 -0.31 -1.12 -15.62
N GLY A 37 0.95 -1.16 -16.07
CA GLY A 37 1.36 -0.62 -17.37
C GLY A 37 0.70 -1.24 -18.62
N GLN A 38 -0.09 -2.31 -18.46
CA GLN A 38 -0.91 -2.91 -19.52
C GLN A 38 -2.41 -2.56 -19.41
N GLY A 39 -2.77 -1.65 -18.50
CA GLY A 39 -4.14 -1.18 -18.29
C GLY A 39 -5.03 -2.08 -17.43
N THR A 40 -4.50 -3.19 -16.91
CA THR A 40 -5.20 -4.03 -15.94
C THR A 40 -5.27 -3.31 -14.59
N LEU A 41 -6.45 -3.33 -13.98
CA LEU A 41 -6.68 -2.77 -12.66
C LEU A 41 -6.40 -3.82 -11.59
N HIS A 42 -5.62 -3.44 -10.59
CA HIS A 42 -5.26 -4.30 -9.46
C HIS A 42 -5.65 -3.60 -8.18
N CYS A 43 -6.22 -4.36 -7.23
CA CYS A 43 -6.58 -3.81 -5.92
C CYS A 43 -5.69 -4.42 -4.85
N HIS A 44 -4.97 -3.57 -4.12
CA HIS A 44 -4.25 -3.95 -2.92
C HIS A 44 -5.11 -3.58 -1.71
N MET A 45 -5.37 -4.54 -0.82
CA MET A 45 -6.22 -4.34 0.35
C MET A 45 -5.59 -4.85 1.65
N LEU A 46 -5.82 -4.11 2.72
CA LEU A 46 -5.67 -4.56 4.11
C LEU A 46 -7.04 -4.76 4.72
N ILE A 47 -7.21 -5.86 5.44
CA ILE A 47 -8.47 -6.22 6.11
C ILE A 47 -8.13 -6.57 7.55
N TRP A 48 -8.82 -5.92 8.49
CA TRP A 48 -8.71 -6.15 9.92
C TRP A 48 -9.96 -6.86 10.39
N LEU A 49 -9.76 -8.00 11.05
CA LEU A 49 -10.84 -8.84 11.58
C LEU A 49 -11.12 -8.50 13.05
N GLU A 50 -12.36 -8.67 13.49
CA GLU A 50 -12.72 -8.57 14.90
C GLU A 50 -12.02 -9.68 15.70
N GLY A 51 -11.47 -9.33 16.86
CA GLY A 51 -10.66 -10.26 17.65
C GLY A 51 -9.26 -10.55 17.08
N GLY A 52 -8.88 -9.91 15.97
CA GLY A 52 -7.51 -9.93 15.46
C GLY A 52 -6.54 -9.36 16.49
N LEU A 53 -5.65 -10.21 17.01
CA LEU A 53 -4.64 -9.82 17.99
C LEU A 53 -3.49 -9.07 17.32
N ASN A 54 -2.74 -8.30 18.11
CA ASN A 54 -1.50 -7.72 17.64
C ASN A 54 -0.51 -8.85 17.26
N PRO A 55 0.24 -8.75 16.15
CA PRO A 55 1.27 -9.74 15.79
C PRO A 55 2.22 -10.12 16.94
N ASN A 56 2.60 -9.16 17.79
CA ASN A 56 3.44 -9.42 18.96
C ASN A 56 2.72 -10.26 20.03
N GLU A 57 1.41 -10.07 20.20
CA GLU A 57 0.59 -10.89 21.12
C GLU A 57 0.42 -12.31 20.57
N ILE A 58 0.27 -12.46 19.25
CA ILE A 58 0.22 -13.77 18.60
C ILE A 58 1.54 -14.52 18.83
N LYS A 59 2.67 -13.86 18.54
CA LYS A 59 4.01 -14.39 18.78
C LYS A 59 4.23 -14.76 20.25
N GLN A 60 3.85 -13.89 21.18
CA GLN A 60 3.98 -14.18 22.61
C GLN A 60 3.20 -15.45 23.00
N ARG A 61 1.93 -15.57 22.59
CA ARG A 61 1.11 -16.75 22.88
C ARG A 61 1.67 -18.02 22.24
N ALA A 62 2.24 -17.90 21.04
CA ALA A 62 2.89 -19.01 20.37
C ALA A 62 4.17 -19.46 21.10
N LEU A 63 4.97 -18.54 21.62
CA LEU A 63 6.17 -18.86 22.41
C LEU A 63 5.84 -19.47 23.78
N GLU A 64 4.75 -19.03 24.42
CA GLU A 64 4.29 -19.57 25.70
C GLU A 64 3.85 -21.03 25.57
N ASP A 65 3.04 -21.35 24.56
CA ASP A 65 2.62 -22.72 24.24
C ASP A 65 2.26 -22.85 22.75
N PRO A 66 3.19 -23.34 21.91
CA PRO A 66 2.95 -23.55 20.47
C PRO A 66 1.83 -24.55 20.17
N GLN A 67 1.52 -25.44 21.12
CA GLN A 67 0.48 -26.47 21.00
C GLN A 67 -0.82 -26.07 21.70
N SER A 68 -0.92 -24.81 22.12
CA SER A 68 -2.10 -24.27 22.78
C SER A 68 -3.34 -24.40 21.89
N ASN A 69 -4.50 -24.43 22.53
CA ASN A 69 -5.78 -24.36 21.82
C ASN A 69 -5.90 -23.07 20.97
N PHE A 70 -5.19 -22.00 21.34
CA PHE A 70 -5.13 -20.79 20.55
C PHE A 70 -4.42 -21.03 19.21
N CYS A 71 -3.19 -21.54 19.22
CA CYS A 71 -2.41 -21.82 18.01
C CYS A 71 -3.12 -22.79 17.06
N LYS A 72 -3.72 -23.86 17.61
CA LYS A 72 -4.52 -24.82 16.84
C LYS A 72 -5.72 -24.18 16.16
N ARG A 73 -6.46 -23.31 16.87
CA ARG A 73 -7.61 -22.59 16.31
C ARG A 73 -7.20 -21.60 15.23
N LEU A 74 -6.06 -20.91 15.41
CA LEU A 74 -5.54 -19.98 14.43
C LEU A 74 -5.10 -20.71 13.16
N ILE A 75 -4.37 -21.83 13.27
CA ILE A 75 -4.02 -22.68 12.14
C ILE A 75 -5.26 -23.15 11.40
N ASN A 76 -6.26 -23.70 12.11
CA ASN A 76 -7.49 -24.19 11.48
C ASN A 76 -8.23 -23.07 10.72
N PHE A 77 -8.31 -21.88 11.31
CA PHE A 77 -8.91 -20.72 10.65
C PHE A 77 -8.14 -20.34 9.36
N LEU A 78 -6.81 -20.31 9.41
CA LEU A 78 -5.99 -19.94 8.25
C LEU A 78 -6.02 -20.98 7.15
N GLU A 79 -5.99 -22.27 7.49
CA GLU A 79 -6.09 -23.36 6.50
C GLU A 79 -7.48 -23.49 5.88
N ASP A 80 -8.54 -23.09 6.58
CA ASP A 80 -9.91 -22.98 6.03
C ASP A 80 -10.05 -21.75 5.12
N THR A 81 -9.34 -20.66 5.45
CA THR A 81 -9.42 -19.40 4.71
C THR A 81 -8.51 -19.36 3.47
N ILE A 82 -7.34 -20.01 3.52
CA ILE A 82 -6.28 -19.88 2.53
C ILE A 82 -5.97 -21.25 1.90
N SER A 83 -6.29 -21.36 0.62
CA SER A 83 -5.93 -22.48 -0.25
C SER A 83 -4.57 -22.23 -0.92
N THR A 84 -3.75 -23.28 -0.99
CA THR A 84 -2.35 -23.23 -1.45
C THR A 84 -2.03 -24.28 -2.54
N ALA A 85 -3.05 -24.84 -3.17
CA ALA A 85 -2.90 -25.79 -4.26
C ALA A 85 -4.12 -25.78 -5.19
N VAL A 86 -3.95 -26.37 -6.37
CA VAL A 86 -5.04 -26.59 -7.32
C VAL A 86 -6.01 -27.63 -6.75
N PRO A 87 -7.32 -27.30 -6.61
CA PRO A 87 -8.32 -28.27 -6.19
C PRO A 87 -8.35 -29.48 -7.14
N PRO A 88 -8.68 -30.69 -6.67
CA PRO A 88 -8.75 -31.85 -7.54
C PRO A 88 -9.83 -31.67 -8.61
N LYS A 89 -9.52 -32.09 -9.84
CA LYS A 89 -10.52 -32.11 -10.92
C LYS A 89 -11.61 -33.14 -10.61
N PRO A 90 -12.91 -32.77 -10.71
CA PRO A 90 -14.00 -33.73 -10.52
C PRO A 90 -13.90 -34.91 -11.50
N ALA A 91 -14.29 -36.11 -11.03
CA ALA A 91 -14.25 -37.33 -11.83
C ALA A 91 -15.37 -37.40 -12.89
N ALA A 92 -16.48 -36.68 -12.66
CA ALA A 92 -17.60 -36.63 -13.58
C ALA A 92 -17.22 -35.84 -14.84
N ASP A 93 -17.61 -36.37 -16.01
CA ASP A 93 -17.42 -35.70 -17.29
C ASP A 93 -18.47 -34.60 -17.47
N ILE A 94 -18.21 -33.45 -16.85
CA ILE A 94 -19.09 -32.29 -16.81
C ILE A 94 -18.50 -31.21 -17.71
N SER A 95 -19.28 -30.60 -18.59
CA SER A 95 -18.81 -29.47 -19.40
C SER A 95 -19.18 -28.14 -18.74
N VAL A 96 -18.19 -27.25 -18.61
CA VAL A 96 -18.33 -25.89 -18.10
C VAL A 96 -17.78 -24.86 -19.09
N PRO A 97 -18.24 -23.59 -19.07
CA PRO A 97 -17.76 -22.57 -20.00
C PRO A 97 -16.24 -22.38 -19.98
N SER A 98 -15.61 -22.56 -18.81
CA SER A 98 -14.16 -22.44 -18.62
C SER A 98 -13.33 -23.56 -19.27
N ASP A 99 -13.97 -24.60 -19.82
CA ASP A 99 -13.29 -25.59 -20.67
C ASP A 99 -12.95 -25.02 -22.05
N ILE A 100 -13.76 -24.09 -22.55
CA ILE A 100 -13.68 -23.54 -23.92
C ILE A 100 -13.05 -22.16 -23.90
N TYR A 101 -13.46 -21.33 -22.94
CA TYR A 101 -13.06 -19.93 -22.83
C TYR A 101 -12.16 -19.73 -21.62
N HIS A 102 -11.45 -18.59 -21.60
CA HIS A 102 -10.68 -18.23 -20.42
C HIS A 102 -11.63 -18.05 -19.21
N PRO A 103 -11.33 -18.59 -18.02
CA PRO A 103 -12.21 -18.50 -16.84
C PRO A 103 -12.59 -17.06 -16.48
N CYS A 104 -11.67 -16.10 -16.65
CA CYS A 104 -11.94 -14.67 -16.43
C CYS A 104 -12.85 -14.00 -17.48
N SER A 105 -13.13 -14.65 -18.61
CA SER A 105 -13.97 -14.09 -19.69
C SER A 105 -15.40 -14.61 -19.69
N VAL A 106 -15.72 -15.52 -18.76
CA VAL A 106 -17.04 -16.14 -18.64
C VAL A 106 -17.58 -15.92 -17.23
N MET A 107 -18.90 -15.92 -17.10
CA MET A 107 -19.51 -15.93 -15.78
C MET A 107 -19.28 -17.29 -15.12
N GLY A 108 -19.08 -17.27 -13.81
CA GLY A 108 -18.92 -18.49 -13.02
C GLY A 108 -20.16 -19.36 -13.04
N THR A 109 -19.92 -20.64 -12.79
CA THR A 109 -21.01 -21.61 -12.67
C THR A 109 -21.84 -21.33 -11.41
N SER A 110 -23.16 -21.30 -11.55
CA SER A 110 -24.09 -21.04 -10.44
C SER A 110 -24.66 -22.34 -9.86
N MET A 111 -25.11 -22.28 -8.60
CA MET A 111 -25.94 -23.34 -8.01
C MET A 111 -27.37 -23.36 -8.58
N VAL A 112 -27.82 -22.24 -9.15
CA VAL A 112 -29.18 -22.07 -9.68
C VAL A 112 -29.11 -21.96 -11.21
N SER A 113 -29.91 -22.77 -11.89
CA SER A 113 -29.96 -22.84 -13.34
C SER A 113 -30.57 -21.56 -13.93
N PHE A 114 -29.84 -20.91 -14.84
CA PHE A 114 -30.35 -19.79 -15.64
C PHE A 114 -30.28 -20.07 -17.15
N ASN A 115 -29.57 -21.11 -17.60
CA ASN A 115 -29.41 -21.51 -19.01
C ASN A 115 -29.18 -23.03 -19.15
N ASP A 116 -29.72 -23.63 -20.21
CA ASP A 116 -29.66 -25.09 -20.46
C ASP A 116 -28.37 -25.59 -21.14
N ASP A 117 -27.51 -24.70 -21.67
CA ASP A 117 -26.37 -25.09 -22.51
C ASP A 117 -25.17 -25.67 -21.73
N PHE A 118 -25.07 -25.42 -20.42
CA PHE A 118 -23.98 -25.88 -19.57
C PHE A 118 -24.50 -26.59 -18.32
N MET A 119 -23.74 -27.57 -17.82
CA MET A 119 -24.10 -28.25 -16.58
C MET A 119 -23.90 -27.31 -15.39
N GLN A 120 -24.83 -27.35 -14.44
CA GLN A 120 -24.77 -26.59 -13.19
C GLN A 120 -24.81 -27.52 -11.97
N GLY A 121 -24.44 -26.99 -10.81
CA GLY A 121 -24.40 -27.74 -9.56
C GLY A 121 -22.99 -27.91 -8.98
N PRO A 122 -22.86 -28.65 -7.87
CA PRO A 122 -21.63 -28.70 -7.08
C PRO A 122 -20.41 -29.17 -7.87
N ASP A 123 -20.55 -30.21 -8.69
CA ASP A 123 -19.44 -30.75 -9.47
C ASP A 123 -19.02 -29.81 -10.62
N ALA A 124 -19.97 -29.05 -11.18
CA ALA A 124 -19.68 -28.05 -12.20
C ALA A 124 -18.94 -26.84 -11.60
N ILE A 125 -19.34 -26.39 -10.40
CA ILE A 125 -18.61 -25.39 -9.61
C ILE A 125 -17.20 -25.89 -9.28
N ALA A 126 -17.07 -27.15 -8.84
CA ALA A 126 -15.78 -27.76 -8.54
C ALA A 126 -14.86 -27.86 -9.76
N LYS A 127 -15.42 -28.13 -10.95
CA LYS A 127 -14.66 -28.12 -12.20
C LYS A 127 -14.24 -26.70 -12.60
N ASP A 128 -15.15 -25.74 -12.44
CA ASP A 128 -14.89 -24.34 -12.77
C ASP A 128 -13.79 -23.74 -11.88
N ILE A 129 -13.83 -24.00 -10.56
CA ILE A 129 -12.78 -23.55 -9.64
C ILE A 129 -11.43 -24.22 -9.94
N HIS A 130 -11.43 -25.52 -10.29
CA HIS A 130 -10.21 -26.19 -10.74
C HIS A 130 -9.61 -25.48 -11.96
N ASN A 131 -10.41 -25.22 -13.00
CA ASN A 131 -9.98 -24.51 -14.20
C ASN A 131 -9.50 -23.08 -13.88
N LEU A 132 -10.21 -22.37 -13.01
CA LEU A 132 -9.90 -21.00 -12.59
C LEU A 132 -8.57 -20.92 -11.84
N VAL A 133 -8.33 -21.80 -10.85
CA VAL A 133 -7.06 -21.87 -10.10
C VAL A 133 -5.93 -22.27 -11.04
N GLN A 134 -6.12 -23.32 -11.85
CA GLN A 134 -5.12 -23.79 -12.81
C GLN A 134 -4.69 -22.69 -13.79
N ARG A 135 -5.63 -21.85 -14.22
CA ARG A 135 -5.36 -20.83 -15.25
C ARG A 135 -4.90 -19.49 -14.69
N CYS A 136 -5.37 -19.12 -13.50
CA CYS A 136 -5.21 -17.77 -12.95
C CYS A 136 -4.35 -17.71 -11.69
N GLN A 137 -4.15 -18.81 -10.97
CA GLN A 137 -3.34 -18.83 -9.74
C GLN A 137 -2.00 -19.55 -9.90
N VAL A 138 -1.91 -20.50 -10.84
CA VAL A 138 -0.65 -21.18 -11.14
C VAL A 138 0.31 -20.22 -11.85
N HIS A 139 1.44 -19.99 -11.21
CA HIS A 139 2.50 -19.16 -11.71
C HIS A 139 3.28 -19.85 -12.82
N ASN A 140 3.55 -19.11 -13.89
CA ASN A 140 4.47 -19.52 -14.95
C ASN A 140 5.60 -18.51 -14.99
N HIS A 141 6.82 -18.96 -14.70
CA HIS A 141 7.96 -18.04 -14.66
C HIS A 141 8.21 -17.39 -16.01
N THR A 142 8.43 -16.09 -15.98
CA THR A 142 8.83 -15.28 -17.13
C THR A 142 10.13 -14.55 -16.83
N SER A 143 10.70 -13.84 -17.81
CA SER A 143 11.90 -13.01 -17.59
C SER A 143 11.73 -12.02 -16.44
N THR A 144 10.51 -11.52 -16.19
CA THR A 144 10.21 -10.60 -15.08
C THR A 144 10.41 -11.21 -13.70
N CYS A 145 10.30 -12.54 -13.57
CA CYS A 145 10.49 -13.24 -12.31
C CYS A 145 11.93 -13.17 -11.84
N PHE A 146 12.86 -13.14 -12.79
CA PHE A 146 14.30 -13.15 -12.54
C PHE A 146 14.93 -11.77 -12.69
N LYS A 147 14.12 -10.70 -12.63
CA LYS A 147 14.58 -9.31 -12.80
C LYS A 147 15.73 -8.93 -11.86
N TYR A 148 15.76 -9.50 -10.66
CA TYR A 148 16.77 -9.21 -9.65
C TYR A 148 17.88 -10.25 -9.57
N CYS A 149 17.78 -11.35 -10.34
CA CYS A 149 18.84 -12.35 -10.45
C CYS A 149 19.94 -11.82 -11.38
N LYS A 150 20.83 -10.98 -10.83
CA LYS A 150 21.93 -10.37 -11.59
C LYS A 150 23.14 -11.29 -11.72
N ASP A 151 23.37 -12.15 -10.73
CA ASP A 151 24.50 -13.06 -10.70
C ASP A 151 24.15 -14.38 -11.44
N PRO A 152 24.83 -14.72 -12.55
CA PRO A 152 24.60 -15.96 -13.27
C PRO A 152 25.06 -17.21 -12.52
N SER A 153 25.88 -17.07 -11.47
CA SER A 153 26.42 -18.18 -10.69
C SER A 153 25.45 -18.68 -9.61
N GLN A 154 24.47 -17.85 -9.23
CA GLN A 154 23.45 -18.19 -8.25
C GLN A 154 22.22 -18.83 -8.93
N PRO A 155 21.51 -19.74 -8.23
CA PRO A 155 20.24 -20.25 -8.73
C PRO A 155 19.27 -19.09 -8.97
N LYS A 156 18.51 -19.18 -10.06
CA LYS A 156 17.51 -18.18 -10.38
C LYS A 156 16.33 -18.31 -9.45
N GLU A 157 16.21 -17.39 -8.51
CA GLU A 157 15.06 -17.31 -7.61
C GLU A 157 13.94 -16.46 -8.21
N CYS A 158 12.71 -16.93 -8.05
CA CYS A 158 11.56 -16.14 -8.43
C CYS A 158 11.39 -14.98 -7.46
N ARG A 159 11.40 -13.74 -7.96
CA ARG A 159 11.12 -12.51 -7.18
C ARG A 159 9.84 -12.60 -6.33
N PHE A 160 8.86 -13.39 -6.74
CA PHE A 160 7.59 -13.56 -6.03
C PHE A 160 7.64 -14.65 -4.94
N GLY A 161 8.77 -15.33 -4.78
CA GLY A 161 8.91 -16.46 -3.86
C GLY A 161 8.03 -17.65 -4.25
N LEU A 162 7.86 -17.89 -5.55
CA LEU A 162 7.08 -19.01 -6.09
C LEU A 162 8.01 -19.96 -6.82
N GLY A 163 8.08 -21.20 -6.33
CA GLY A 163 8.97 -22.23 -6.85
C GLY A 163 8.48 -23.61 -6.43
N PRO A 164 8.71 -24.66 -7.25
CA PRO A 164 8.28 -26.02 -6.93
C PRO A 164 8.91 -26.58 -5.64
N GLU A 165 10.03 -26.01 -5.19
CA GLU A 165 10.69 -26.31 -3.92
C GLU A 165 9.90 -25.82 -2.69
N ASN A 166 8.99 -24.86 -2.85
CA ASN A 166 8.20 -24.30 -1.75
C ASN A 166 7.07 -25.26 -1.38
N TYR A 167 7.39 -26.26 -0.57
CA TYR A 167 6.46 -27.27 -0.10
C TYR A 167 6.53 -27.41 1.42
N GLN A 168 5.39 -27.19 2.07
CA GLN A 168 5.21 -27.33 3.51
C GLN A 168 3.91 -28.11 3.76
N PRO A 169 3.96 -29.39 4.19
CA PRO A 169 2.78 -30.25 4.27
C PRO A 169 1.85 -29.92 5.44
N VAL A 170 2.35 -29.24 6.47
CA VAL A 170 1.60 -28.90 7.68
C VAL A 170 1.94 -27.50 8.16
N SER A 171 0.96 -26.76 8.66
CA SER A 171 1.22 -25.48 9.32
C SER A 171 1.86 -25.71 10.68
N VAL A 172 2.93 -24.98 11.01
CA VAL A 172 3.63 -25.14 12.28
C VAL A 172 4.06 -23.78 12.84
N PHE A 173 3.96 -23.65 14.16
CA PHE A 173 4.65 -22.58 14.88
C PHE A 173 6.05 -23.05 15.23
N ASP A 174 7.04 -22.22 14.91
CA ASP A 174 8.39 -22.43 15.38
C ASP A 174 8.48 -22.13 16.89
N SER A 175 9.06 -23.05 17.65
CA SER A 175 9.07 -22.97 19.12
C SER A 175 10.04 -21.92 19.67
N GLU A 176 11.02 -21.49 18.89
CA GLU A 176 12.07 -20.58 19.35
C GLU A 176 11.74 -19.13 18.97
N SER A 177 11.27 -18.92 17.74
CA SER A 177 10.93 -17.61 17.19
C SER A 177 9.45 -17.24 17.36
N GLY A 178 8.56 -18.22 17.56
CA GLY A 178 7.11 -18.03 17.61
C GLY A 178 6.49 -17.68 16.26
N GLU A 179 7.22 -17.84 15.17
CA GLU A 179 6.73 -17.56 13.81
C GLU A 179 5.89 -18.71 13.27
N LEU A 180 4.90 -18.37 12.44
CA LEU A 180 4.00 -19.33 11.82
C LEU A 180 4.42 -19.59 10.38
N THR A 181 4.79 -20.83 10.08
CA THR A 181 4.93 -21.31 8.71
C THR A 181 3.63 -22.01 8.31
N LEU A 182 2.92 -21.46 7.32
CA LEU A 182 1.66 -22.04 6.83
C LEU A 182 1.90 -23.21 5.87
N ARG A 183 0.92 -24.13 5.84
CA ARG A 183 0.88 -25.24 4.88
C ARG A 183 0.86 -24.73 3.44
N CYS A 184 1.86 -25.12 2.65
CA CYS A 184 1.98 -24.88 1.22
C CYS A 184 2.03 -26.21 0.49
N LEU A 185 0.98 -26.56 -0.26
CA LEU A 185 0.92 -27.85 -0.98
C LEU A 185 1.43 -27.78 -2.42
N ASP A 186 1.42 -26.60 -3.01
CA ASP A 186 1.96 -26.34 -4.35
C ASP A 186 2.63 -24.96 -4.37
N GLY A 187 3.97 -24.94 -4.37
CA GLY A 187 4.76 -23.71 -4.33
C GLY A 187 4.68 -22.82 -5.57
N LEU A 188 4.03 -23.29 -6.65
CA LEU A 188 3.76 -22.49 -7.84
C LEU A 188 2.37 -21.84 -7.82
N VAL A 189 1.53 -22.14 -6.83
CA VAL A 189 0.17 -21.59 -6.72
C VAL A 189 0.20 -20.39 -5.78
N ASN A 190 -0.28 -19.22 -6.24
CA ASN A 190 -0.52 -18.10 -5.33
C ASN A 190 -1.52 -18.51 -4.25
N ASN A 191 -1.34 -18.02 -3.03
CA ASN A 191 -2.31 -18.23 -1.97
C ASN A 191 -3.63 -17.54 -2.33
N PHE A 192 -4.75 -18.24 -2.21
CA PHE A 192 -6.06 -17.69 -2.56
C PHE A 192 -7.13 -18.12 -1.56
N ASN A 193 -8.26 -17.42 -1.56
CA ASN A 193 -9.47 -17.88 -0.89
C ASN A 193 -10.45 -18.36 -1.97
N GLU A 194 -10.94 -19.59 -1.84
CA GLU A 194 -11.79 -20.23 -2.85
C GLU A 194 -13.06 -19.44 -3.17
N THR A 195 -13.77 -18.98 -2.14
CA THR A 195 -15.01 -18.22 -2.31
C THR A 195 -14.76 -16.85 -2.92
N ILE A 196 -13.70 -16.14 -2.52
CA ILE A 196 -13.32 -14.88 -3.16
C ILE A 196 -12.99 -15.11 -4.63
N LEU A 197 -12.16 -16.12 -4.93
CA LEU A 197 -11.75 -16.43 -6.29
C LEU A 197 -12.96 -16.76 -7.19
N GLN A 198 -13.90 -17.57 -6.70
CA GLN A 198 -15.17 -17.88 -7.38
C GLN A 198 -16.07 -16.65 -7.58
N ALA A 199 -15.93 -15.60 -6.76
CA ALA A 199 -16.74 -14.40 -6.91
C ALA A 199 -16.12 -13.39 -7.89
N ILE A 200 -14.78 -13.26 -7.90
CA ILE A 200 -14.09 -12.23 -8.69
C ILE A 200 -13.57 -12.74 -10.04
N HIS A 201 -13.38 -14.06 -10.20
CA HIS A 201 -12.92 -14.69 -11.44
C HIS A 201 -11.63 -14.09 -12.01
N CYS A 202 -10.68 -13.73 -11.13
CA CYS A 202 -9.38 -13.21 -11.53
C CYS A 202 -8.28 -13.62 -10.54
N ASN A 203 -7.02 -13.42 -10.94
CA ASN A 203 -5.87 -13.68 -10.06
C ASN A 203 -6.00 -12.89 -8.74
N MET A 204 -5.61 -13.51 -7.64
CA MET A 204 -5.58 -12.90 -6.30
C MET A 204 -4.43 -13.49 -5.51
N ASP A 205 -3.97 -12.76 -4.50
CA ASP A 205 -2.99 -13.23 -3.53
C ASP A 205 -3.48 -12.82 -2.13
N ILE A 206 -3.62 -13.79 -1.23
CA ILE A 206 -4.00 -13.56 0.18
C ILE A 206 -2.89 -14.00 1.11
N LYS A 207 -2.51 -13.13 2.03
CA LYS A 207 -1.47 -13.40 3.03
C LYS A 207 -1.93 -13.00 4.42
N PHE A 208 -1.72 -13.90 5.38
CA PHE A 208 -1.90 -13.61 6.78
C PHE A 208 -0.70 -12.85 7.33
N ILE A 209 -0.96 -11.78 8.08
CA ILE A 209 0.06 -10.92 8.68
C ILE A 209 0.18 -11.27 10.17
N GLY A 210 0.98 -12.28 10.47
CA GLY A 210 1.13 -12.84 11.81
C GLY A 210 2.29 -12.29 12.64
N SER A 211 3.29 -11.67 12.01
CA SER A 211 4.50 -11.17 12.70
C SER A 211 4.66 -9.65 12.53
N GLY A 212 5.36 -9.03 13.50
CA GLY A 212 5.66 -7.59 13.43
C GLY A 212 6.54 -7.23 12.23
N ALA A 213 7.46 -8.10 11.84
CA ALA A 213 8.30 -7.93 10.66
C ALA A 213 7.47 -7.97 9.36
N SER A 214 6.61 -8.98 9.21
CA SER A 214 5.69 -9.08 8.05
C SER A 214 4.73 -7.89 8.00
N ALA A 215 4.21 -7.43 9.15
CA ALA A 215 3.35 -6.26 9.22
C ALA A 215 4.08 -4.99 8.74
N LYS A 216 5.31 -4.78 9.19
CA LYS A 216 6.14 -3.65 8.76
C LYS A 216 6.43 -3.71 7.26
N ALA A 217 6.82 -4.88 6.74
CA ALA A 217 7.11 -5.07 5.32
C ALA A 217 5.86 -4.78 4.45
N VAL A 218 4.69 -5.28 4.85
CA VAL A 218 3.44 -5.05 4.12
C VAL A 218 3.00 -3.59 4.20
N LEU A 219 3.19 -2.91 5.33
CA LEU A 219 2.93 -1.47 5.42
C LEU A 219 3.78 -0.68 4.43
N TYR A 220 5.08 -0.97 4.32
CA TYR A 220 5.95 -0.33 3.32
C TYR A 220 5.51 -0.65 1.90
N TYR A 221 5.22 -1.92 1.62
CA TYR A 221 4.74 -2.36 0.31
C TYR A 221 3.51 -1.58 -0.09
N ILE A 222 2.44 -1.59 0.72
CA ILE A 222 1.18 -0.91 0.43
C ILE A 222 1.35 0.60 0.37
N THR A 223 2.16 1.19 1.24
CA THR A 223 2.49 2.63 1.18
C THR A 223 3.06 2.99 -0.18
N ASN A 224 3.98 2.19 -0.73
CA ASN A 224 4.55 2.43 -2.06
C ASN A 224 3.49 2.35 -3.17
N TYR A 225 2.43 1.56 -3.02
CA TYR A 225 1.31 1.54 -3.98
C TYR A 225 0.41 2.76 -3.84
N ILE A 226 0.11 3.18 -2.61
CA ILE A 226 -0.68 4.38 -2.34
C ILE A 226 0.04 5.63 -2.84
N THR A 227 1.35 5.72 -2.61
CA THR A 227 2.17 6.89 -2.96
C THR A 227 2.79 6.79 -4.35
N LYS A 228 2.46 5.75 -5.14
CA LYS A 228 3.05 5.54 -6.45
C LYS A 228 2.72 6.72 -7.36
N SER A 229 3.75 7.43 -7.82
CA SER A 229 3.57 8.50 -8.79
C SER A 229 2.91 7.95 -10.05
N GLN A 230 1.78 8.54 -10.43
CA GLN A 230 1.13 8.24 -11.71
C GLN A 230 1.95 8.76 -12.91
N LEU A 231 2.91 9.67 -12.67
CA LEU A 231 3.75 10.23 -13.70
C LEU A 231 5.09 9.49 -13.77
N LYS A 232 5.32 8.81 -14.89
CA LYS A 232 6.61 8.18 -15.21
C LYS A 232 7.60 9.23 -15.69
N THR A 233 8.87 9.10 -15.31
CA THR A 233 9.92 10.09 -15.59
C THR A 233 10.10 10.39 -17.08
N HIS A 234 9.97 9.39 -17.97
CA HIS A 234 10.08 9.62 -19.42
C HIS A 234 8.94 10.51 -19.97
N ILE A 235 7.73 10.44 -19.39
CA ILE A 235 6.62 11.34 -19.74
C ILE A 235 6.94 12.76 -19.28
N ALA A 236 7.52 12.91 -18.08
CA ALA A 236 7.97 14.21 -17.59
C ALA A 236 9.05 14.82 -18.51
N TYR A 237 10.02 14.02 -18.96
CA TYR A 237 11.07 14.48 -19.87
C TYR A 237 10.54 14.86 -21.26
N ALA A 238 9.69 14.02 -21.87
CA ALA A 238 9.07 14.33 -23.16
C ALA A 238 8.20 15.61 -23.09
N ALA A 239 7.52 15.83 -21.96
CA ALA A 239 6.74 17.03 -21.74
C ALA A 239 7.62 18.29 -21.54
N LEU A 240 8.74 18.15 -20.83
CA LEU A 240 9.77 19.20 -20.69
C LEU A 240 10.34 19.60 -22.05
N GLU A 241 10.76 18.62 -22.84
CA GLU A 241 11.27 18.83 -24.20
C GLU A 241 10.25 19.60 -25.04
N ARG A 242 9.00 19.14 -25.07
CA ARG A 242 7.92 19.77 -25.83
C ARG A 242 7.61 21.19 -25.35
N ALA A 243 7.68 21.45 -24.05
CA ALA A 243 7.47 22.78 -23.50
C ALA A 243 8.59 23.75 -23.87
N ILE A 244 9.85 23.28 -23.85
CA ILE A 244 11.03 24.06 -24.27
C ILE A 244 10.93 24.43 -25.75
N VAL A 245 10.62 23.48 -26.64
CA VAL A 245 10.43 23.74 -28.07
C VAL A 245 9.35 24.80 -28.29
N LYS A 246 8.18 24.64 -27.64
CA LYS A 246 7.07 25.61 -27.73
C LYS A 246 7.36 26.98 -27.10
N LEU A 247 8.44 27.14 -26.33
CA LEU A 247 8.89 28.43 -25.82
C LEU A 247 9.94 29.07 -26.72
N GLY A 248 10.79 28.26 -27.36
CA GLY A 248 11.73 28.70 -28.38
C GLY A 248 11.05 29.34 -29.61
N ASP A 249 9.83 28.88 -29.95
CA ASP A 249 9.03 29.45 -31.04
C ASP A 249 8.38 30.82 -30.72
N VAL A 250 8.41 31.25 -29.45
CA VAL A 250 7.83 32.54 -29.04
C VAL A 250 8.88 33.64 -29.20
N ASN A 251 8.84 34.35 -30.32
CA ASN A 251 9.62 35.57 -30.55
C ASN A 251 9.13 36.72 -29.65
N GLU A 252 9.52 36.73 -28.37
CA GLU A 252 9.19 37.84 -27.46
C GLU A 252 10.45 38.41 -26.78
N VAL A 253 10.88 39.53 -27.36
CA VAL A 253 12.08 40.29 -26.99
C VAL A 253 11.91 41.06 -25.67
N ASP A 254 10.72 41.14 -25.05
CA ASP A 254 10.50 42.04 -23.88
C ASP A 254 9.77 41.44 -22.66
N MET A 255 9.59 40.11 -22.56
CA MET A 255 8.98 39.54 -21.35
C MET A 255 9.98 39.39 -20.19
N PRO A 256 9.62 39.82 -18.96
CA PRO A 256 10.42 39.58 -17.75
C PRO A 256 10.70 38.09 -17.54
N MET A 257 11.90 37.76 -17.05
CA MET A 257 12.34 36.37 -16.84
C MET A 257 11.38 35.57 -15.94
N THR A 258 10.78 36.20 -14.93
CA THR A 258 9.79 35.59 -14.04
C THR A 258 8.53 35.13 -14.79
N VAL A 259 8.08 35.90 -15.80
CA VAL A 259 6.94 35.54 -16.65
C VAL A 259 7.32 34.39 -17.58
N LYS A 260 8.53 34.41 -18.15
CA LYS A 260 9.04 33.31 -19.00
C LYS A 260 9.15 31.99 -18.23
N VAL A 261 9.68 32.01 -17.00
CA VAL A 261 9.77 30.82 -16.14
C VAL A 261 8.38 30.30 -15.77
N LYS A 262 7.45 31.19 -15.40
CA LYS A 262 6.07 30.79 -15.09
C LYS A 262 5.36 30.16 -16.29
N GLN A 263 5.54 30.72 -17.49
CA GLN A 263 4.99 30.16 -18.72
C GLN A 263 5.62 28.82 -19.09
N LEU A 264 6.93 28.64 -18.86
CA LEU A 264 7.60 27.35 -19.02
C LEU A 264 7.01 26.30 -18.09
N LEU A 265 6.89 26.59 -16.80
CA LEU A 265 6.30 25.67 -15.84
C LEU A 265 4.86 25.31 -16.21
N GLN A 266 4.05 26.29 -16.62
CA GLN A 266 2.68 26.03 -17.09
C GLN A 266 2.64 25.18 -18.36
N LYS A 267 3.48 25.47 -19.36
CA LYS A 267 3.56 24.68 -20.60
C LYS A 267 4.06 23.26 -20.33
N CYS A 268 5.02 23.08 -19.43
CA CYS A 268 5.46 21.76 -18.95
C CYS A 268 4.30 21.02 -18.29
N ALA A 269 3.58 21.66 -17.35
CA ALA A 269 2.44 21.04 -16.67
C ALA A 269 1.33 20.62 -17.63
N TYR A 270 0.95 21.49 -18.59
CA TYR A 270 -0.04 21.15 -19.60
C TYR A 270 0.45 20.05 -20.56
N ALA A 271 1.73 20.06 -20.93
CA ALA A 271 2.31 19.01 -21.75
C ALA A 271 2.29 17.66 -21.02
N ILE A 272 2.66 17.63 -19.75
CA ILE A 272 2.62 16.45 -18.86
C ILE A 272 1.21 15.86 -18.85
N ILE A 273 0.20 16.68 -18.58
CA ILE A 273 -1.20 16.24 -18.53
C ILE A 273 -1.65 15.74 -19.91
N SER A 274 -1.28 16.45 -20.99
CA SER A 274 -1.71 16.09 -22.35
C SER A 274 -1.07 14.83 -22.91
N GLN A 275 0.12 14.47 -22.41
CA GLN A 275 0.86 13.28 -22.83
C GLN A 275 0.70 12.12 -21.84
N GLN A 276 -0.06 12.31 -20.77
CA GLN A 276 -0.36 11.24 -19.85
C GLN A 276 -1.30 10.24 -20.54
N GLU A 277 -0.76 9.06 -20.86
CA GLU A 277 -1.56 7.94 -21.31
C GLU A 277 -2.30 7.33 -20.12
N LEU A 278 -3.62 7.21 -20.26
CA LEU A 278 -4.48 6.53 -19.30
C LEU A 278 -5.05 5.27 -19.96
N SER A 279 -5.16 4.19 -19.19
CA SER A 279 -5.81 2.99 -19.71
C SER A 279 -7.30 3.21 -19.91
N ALA A 280 -7.91 2.48 -20.84
CA ALA A 280 -9.36 2.53 -21.05
C ALA A 280 -10.14 2.24 -19.75
N GLN A 281 -9.62 1.34 -18.91
CA GLN A 281 -10.21 0.98 -17.63
C GLN A 281 -10.14 2.12 -16.61
N GLN A 282 -9.02 2.85 -16.53
CA GLN A 282 -8.90 4.04 -15.67
C GLN A 282 -9.86 5.14 -16.11
N VAL A 283 -9.94 5.38 -17.42
CA VAL A 283 -10.89 6.34 -17.99
C VAL A 283 -12.33 5.93 -17.66
N CYS A 284 -12.68 4.65 -17.77
CA CYS A 284 -14.00 4.15 -17.37
C CYS A 284 -14.29 4.36 -15.89
N ILE A 285 -13.35 4.08 -14.98
CA ILE A 285 -13.51 4.36 -13.54
C ILE A 285 -13.87 5.83 -13.33
N TYR A 286 -13.10 6.73 -13.94
CA TYR A 286 -13.31 8.17 -13.80
C TYR A 286 -14.65 8.62 -14.39
N LEU A 287 -15.02 8.15 -15.59
CA LEU A 287 -16.27 8.50 -16.25
C LEU A 287 -17.51 7.96 -15.53
N LEU A 288 -17.38 6.83 -14.84
CA LEU A 288 -18.44 6.20 -14.05
C LEU A 288 -18.49 6.70 -12.61
N ASP A 289 -17.66 7.69 -12.25
CA ASP A 289 -17.55 8.24 -10.89
C ASP A 289 -17.33 7.14 -9.85
N LEU A 290 -16.46 6.18 -10.19
CA LEU A 290 -16.05 5.09 -9.30
C LEU A 290 -14.81 5.50 -8.51
N ASP A 291 -14.78 5.09 -7.25
CA ASP A 291 -13.66 5.37 -6.36
C ASP A 291 -12.41 4.53 -6.77
N ASP A 292 -11.23 5.15 -6.66
CA ASP A 292 -9.92 4.51 -6.83
C ASP A 292 -9.34 3.99 -5.51
N HIS A 293 -9.99 4.26 -4.38
CA HIS A 293 -9.67 3.75 -3.06
C HIS A 293 -10.95 3.45 -2.27
N PHE A 294 -10.86 2.50 -1.36
CA PHE A 294 -11.98 2.06 -0.52
C PHE A 294 -11.56 2.06 0.93
N THR A 295 -12.26 2.81 1.76
CA THR A 295 -11.95 2.90 3.18
C THR A 295 -13.17 2.63 4.04
N SER A 296 -12.93 1.93 5.14
CA SER A 296 -13.90 1.77 6.23
C SER A 296 -13.96 2.99 7.14
N HIS A 297 -12.85 3.74 7.24
CA HIS A 297 -12.69 4.87 8.14
C HIS A 297 -12.47 6.17 7.36
N LYS A 298 -12.78 7.29 8.02
CA LYS A 298 -12.46 8.63 7.51
C LYS A 298 -11.04 8.99 7.92
N PHE A 299 -10.21 9.27 6.93
CA PHE A 299 -8.85 9.74 7.15
C PHE A 299 -8.79 11.26 7.06
N ARG A 300 -7.80 11.85 7.73
CA ARG A 300 -7.48 13.27 7.62
C ARG A 300 -6.11 13.40 6.98
N LEU A 301 -5.97 14.38 6.10
CA LEU A 301 -4.68 14.70 5.49
C LEU A 301 -3.71 15.14 6.59
N LEU A 302 -2.57 14.47 6.67
CA LEU A 302 -1.46 14.86 7.53
C LEU A 302 -0.35 15.44 6.64
N PHE A 303 -0.02 16.71 6.84
CA PHE A 303 1.11 17.31 6.14
C PHE A 303 2.41 16.88 6.83
N TRP A 304 3.10 15.90 6.24
CA TRP A 304 4.27 15.27 6.85
C TRP A 304 5.48 16.19 6.94
N THR A 305 5.77 16.98 5.90
CA THR A 305 7.01 17.79 5.83
C THR A 305 7.18 18.79 6.98
N PRO A 306 6.15 19.57 7.40
CA PRO A 306 6.27 20.43 8.57
C PRO A 306 6.53 19.65 9.87
N ILE A 307 5.90 18.48 10.03
CA ILE A 307 6.09 17.62 11.20
C ILE A 307 7.52 17.04 11.22
N GLU A 308 8.02 16.62 10.06
CA GLU A 308 9.39 16.13 9.91
C GLU A 308 10.41 17.21 10.29
N ARG A 309 10.26 18.44 9.79
CA ARG A 309 11.13 19.58 10.16
C ARG A 309 11.13 19.83 11.66
N GLU A 310 9.96 19.79 12.30
CA GLU A 310 9.85 19.98 13.75
C GLU A 310 10.59 18.88 14.52
N ILE A 311 10.48 17.63 14.08
CA ILE A 311 11.21 16.50 14.70
C ILE A 311 12.71 16.67 14.52
N GLU A 312 13.17 17.12 13.34
CA GLU A 312 14.57 17.39 13.06
C GLU A 312 15.11 18.52 13.95
N HIS A 313 14.32 19.57 14.18
CA HIS A 313 14.66 20.67 15.09
C HIS A 313 14.76 20.19 16.54
N GLN A 314 13.81 19.38 17.01
CA GLN A 314 13.79 18.93 18.40
C GLN A 314 14.80 17.81 18.68
N ILE A 315 15.16 17.00 17.66
CA ILE A 315 16.03 15.83 17.83
C ILE A 315 17.09 15.75 16.71
N PRO A 316 18.11 16.62 16.74
CA PRO A 316 19.08 16.77 15.65
C PRO A 316 19.91 15.51 15.36
N PHE A 317 20.06 14.60 16.33
CA PHE A 317 20.89 13.40 16.23
C PHE A 317 20.19 12.19 15.58
N LEU A 318 18.88 12.30 15.25
CA LEU A 318 18.11 11.25 14.56
C LEU A 318 18.14 11.37 13.03
N VAL A 319 18.90 12.33 12.50
CA VAL A 319 19.11 12.53 11.06
C VAL A 319 20.55 12.12 10.77
N PRO A 320 20.81 11.18 9.84
CA PRO A 320 22.15 11.03 9.32
C PRO A 320 22.58 12.39 8.78
N HIS A 321 23.65 12.97 9.31
CA HIS A 321 24.31 14.10 8.64
C HIS A 321 24.40 13.73 7.16
N LYS A 322 23.94 14.61 6.26
CA LYS A 322 24.30 14.55 4.84
C LYS A 322 25.83 14.57 4.80
N SER A 323 26.47 13.41 4.93
CA SER A 323 27.89 13.24 4.72
C SER A 323 28.08 13.67 3.27
N GLY A 324 28.88 14.72 3.10
CA GLY A 324 29.08 15.36 1.80
C GLY A 324 29.28 14.31 0.74
N ARG A 325 28.57 14.48 -0.39
CA ARG A 325 28.67 13.65 -1.60
C ARG A 325 30.11 13.21 -1.80
N LYS A 326 30.46 12.01 -1.35
CA LYS A 326 31.56 11.27 -1.92
C LYS A 326 31.01 10.78 -3.25
N ASN A 327 31.69 11.15 -4.33
CA ASN A 327 31.43 10.64 -5.66
C ASN A 327 31.50 9.11 -5.64
N CYS A 328 30.36 8.44 -5.44
CA CYS A 328 30.17 7.05 -5.79
C CYS A 328 29.76 7.01 -7.26
N HIS A 329 30.79 6.95 -8.10
CA HIS A 329 30.69 6.53 -9.47
C HIS A 329 30.52 4.99 -9.43
N GLU A 330 29.29 4.50 -9.27
CA GLU A 330 28.98 3.07 -9.40
C GLU A 330 27.54 2.89 -9.94
N VAL A 331 27.49 2.88 -11.27
CA VAL A 331 26.57 2.21 -12.21
C VAL A 331 25.11 2.02 -11.76
N CYS A 332 24.29 3.00 -12.11
CA CYS A 332 22.88 2.80 -12.42
C CYS A 332 22.75 2.37 -13.89
N ASP A 333 22.61 1.07 -14.16
CA ASP A 333 22.19 0.59 -15.48
C ASP A 333 20.66 0.55 -15.57
N SER A 334 20.11 1.59 -16.19
CA SER A 334 19.06 1.41 -17.20
C SER A 334 19.60 2.00 -18.49
N ASP A 335 19.76 1.17 -19.51
CA ASP A 335 20.14 1.56 -20.87
C ASP A 335 19.39 2.81 -21.33
N HIS A 336 20.12 3.92 -21.47
CA HIS A 336 19.97 4.87 -22.56
C HIS A 336 21.31 5.58 -22.78
N THR A 337 22.06 5.05 -23.75
CA THR A 337 23.02 5.72 -24.65
C THR A 337 23.70 7.00 -24.18
N ASP A 338 25.02 6.89 -24.08
CA ASP A 338 26.02 7.91 -23.84
C ASP A 338 25.84 9.19 -24.68
N LEU A 339 25.77 10.33 -23.99
CA LEU A 339 26.38 11.58 -24.44
C LEU A 339 26.98 12.27 -23.21
N GLU A 340 28.32 12.28 -23.16
CA GLU A 340 29.12 13.12 -22.28
C GLU A 340 28.80 14.60 -22.60
N ASP A 341 28.52 15.45 -21.60
CA ASP A 341 29.34 16.66 -21.40
C ASP A 341 29.08 17.43 -20.10
N HIS A 342 30.14 18.09 -19.67
CA HIS A 342 30.34 18.90 -18.48
C HIS A 342 29.33 20.04 -18.27
N ASN A 343 28.88 20.26 -17.03
CA ASN A 343 28.89 21.59 -16.36
C ASN A 343 28.42 21.49 -14.89
N ASN A 344 29.33 21.77 -13.96
CA ASN A 344 29.04 22.04 -12.55
C ASN A 344 28.31 23.39 -12.43
N ILE A 345 27.09 23.39 -11.90
CA ILE A 345 26.43 24.61 -11.41
C ILE A 345 26.26 24.46 -9.88
N PRO A 346 26.78 25.40 -9.06
CA PRO A 346 26.53 25.40 -7.62
C PRO A 346 25.04 25.67 -7.37
N THR A 347 24.40 24.82 -6.57
CA THR A 347 23.05 25.07 -6.03
C THR A 347 23.23 25.85 -4.74
N ASP A 348 23.19 27.17 -4.84
CA ASP A 348 23.11 28.07 -3.68
C ASP A 348 21.73 27.93 -3.00
N ASP A 349 21.76 28.09 -1.68
CA ASP A 349 20.70 27.90 -0.69
C ASP A 349 19.39 28.66 -1.01
N LEU A 350 18.34 27.94 -1.43
CA LEU A 350 16.97 28.47 -1.59
C LEU A 350 15.91 27.78 -0.71
N ASP A 351 16.32 27.11 0.38
CA ASP A 351 15.41 26.30 1.21
C ASP A 351 14.77 27.01 2.43
N ASN A 352 14.81 28.35 2.52
CA ASN A 352 14.30 29.11 3.66
C ASN A 352 13.00 29.92 3.39
N GLU A 353 12.05 29.38 2.63
CA GLU A 353 10.68 29.94 2.62
C GLU A 353 9.76 29.12 3.53
N GLU A 354 9.50 29.64 4.73
CA GLU A 354 8.40 29.22 5.59
C GLU A 354 7.08 29.67 4.93
N ASP A 355 6.28 28.74 4.42
CA ASP A 355 4.94 29.03 3.91
C ASP A 355 4.01 29.46 5.06
N ILE A 356 3.97 30.76 5.37
CA ILE A 356 3.04 31.35 6.33
C ILE A 356 1.65 31.45 5.67
N SER A 357 0.73 30.57 6.07
CA SER A 357 -0.67 30.70 5.66
C SER A 357 -1.39 31.72 6.56
N LEU A 358 -2.01 32.74 5.95
CA LEU A 358 -2.71 33.81 6.64
C LEU A 358 -4.23 33.68 6.41
N ARG A 359 -5.04 33.77 7.48
CA ARG A 359 -6.50 33.85 7.40
C ARG A 359 -6.99 35.20 7.86
N VAL A 360 -7.88 35.82 7.10
CA VAL A 360 -8.52 37.09 7.49
C VAL A 360 -9.85 36.78 8.18
N SER A 361 -10.01 37.24 9.42
CA SER A 361 -11.28 37.16 10.15
C SER A 361 -12.32 38.11 9.53
N ASN A 362 -13.61 37.86 9.78
CA ASN A 362 -14.72 38.72 9.36
C ASN A 362 -14.58 40.19 9.83
N ASP A 363 -13.79 40.42 10.89
CA ASP A 363 -13.48 41.74 11.44
C ASP A 363 -12.20 42.36 10.83
N SER A 364 -11.73 41.87 9.68
CA SER A 364 -10.52 42.34 8.97
C SER A 364 -9.18 42.14 9.71
N ASN A 365 -9.17 41.38 10.80
CA ASN A 365 -7.93 41.02 11.50
C ASN A 365 -7.24 39.84 10.80
N LEU A 366 -5.94 40.01 10.51
CA LEU A 366 -5.05 38.95 10.02
C LEU A 366 -4.69 38.01 11.17
N LEU A 367 -5.13 36.75 11.08
CA LEU A 367 -4.72 35.67 11.95
C LEU A 367 -3.70 34.80 11.20
N GLN A 368 -2.57 34.53 11.85
CA GLN A 368 -1.68 33.45 11.40
C GLN A 368 -2.48 32.14 11.45
N ALA A 369 -2.57 31.44 10.33
CA ALA A 369 -3.11 30.10 10.33
C ALA A 369 -2.04 29.20 10.94
N LEU A 370 -2.36 28.63 12.11
CA LEU A 370 -1.52 27.60 12.71
C LEU A 370 -1.43 26.41 11.77
N SER A 371 -0.24 25.84 11.64
CA SER A 371 -0.03 24.61 10.88
C SER A 371 -0.56 23.41 11.66
N GLN A 372 -0.74 22.26 10.98
CA GLN A 372 -1.08 21.02 11.69
C GLN A 372 0.00 20.60 12.70
N ALA A 373 1.26 20.99 12.46
CA ALA A 373 2.34 20.80 13.42
C ALA A 373 2.13 21.68 14.65
N ASP A 374 1.78 22.96 14.48
CA ASP A 374 1.47 23.86 15.59
C ASP A 374 0.26 23.37 16.40
N ASP A 375 -0.82 22.98 15.73
CA ASP A 375 -2.01 22.42 16.37
C ASP A 375 -1.67 21.18 17.21
N TYR A 376 -0.74 20.36 16.73
CA TYR A 376 -0.23 19.21 17.46
C TYR A 376 0.73 19.61 18.58
N ILE A 377 1.62 20.58 18.41
CA ILE A 377 2.56 21.02 19.47
C ILE A 377 1.79 21.67 20.63
N PHE A 378 0.78 22.48 20.31
CA PHE A 378 0.00 23.25 21.28
C PHE A 378 -1.31 22.56 21.68
N HIS A 379 -1.43 21.24 21.46
CA HIS A 379 -2.64 20.51 21.81
C HIS A 379 -2.87 20.52 23.34
N PRO A 380 -4.13 20.66 23.80
CA PRO A 380 -4.45 20.63 25.23
C PRO A 380 -4.17 19.25 25.81
N ALA A 381 -3.80 19.19 27.10
CA ALA A 381 -3.49 17.94 27.82
C ALA A 381 -4.57 16.85 27.71
N SER A 382 -5.83 17.23 27.47
CA SER A 382 -6.93 16.29 27.21
C SER A 382 -6.73 15.42 25.96
N LEU A 383 -5.87 15.84 25.01
CA LEU A 383 -5.56 15.14 23.77
C LEU A 383 -4.22 14.39 23.81
N GLU A 384 -3.53 14.31 24.96
CA GLU A 384 -2.26 13.55 25.10
C GLU A 384 -2.40 12.06 24.72
N LYS A 385 -3.61 11.49 24.80
CA LYS A 385 -3.86 10.12 24.35
C LYS A 385 -3.77 9.93 22.83
N LEU A 386 -3.77 11.03 22.07
CA LEU A 386 -3.71 11.07 20.60
C LEU A 386 -2.32 11.43 20.07
N ASN A 387 -1.28 11.25 20.89
CA ASN A 387 0.10 11.51 20.48
C ASN A 387 0.46 10.75 19.19
N LEU A 388 1.07 11.47 18.24
CA LEU A 388 1.68 10.91 17.04
C LEU A 388 2.82 9.98 17.48
N LYS A 389 2.66 8.69 17.22
CA LYS A 389 3.71 7.70 17.42
C LYS A 389 4.42 7.51 16.11
N ILE A 390 5.66 7.96 16.04
CA ILE A 390 6.49 7.86 14.85
C ILE A 390 7.51 6.76 15.08
N ALA A 391 7.51 5.77 14.18
CA ALA A 391 8.49 4.70 14.15
C ALA A 391 9.40 4.93 12.94
N ARG A 392 10.64 5.40 13.17
CA ARG A 392 11.69 5.41 12.13
C ARG A 392 12.50 4.11 12.25
N PRO A 393 12.71 3.35 11.16
CA PRO A 393 13.76 2.35 11.13
C PRO A 393 15.10 3.07 11.25
N CYS A 394 15.94 2.67 12.20
CA CYS A 394 17.33 3.09 12.22
C CYS A 394 18.04 2.34 11.09
N SER A 395 18.28 3.00 9.95
CA SER A 395 19.18 2.46 8.93
C SER A 395 20.61 2.70 9.40
N THR A 396 21.21 1.70 10.05
CA THR A 396 22.67 1.61 10.03
C THR A 396 23.08 1.40 8.57
N GLY A 397 23.98 2.25 8.09
CA GLY A 397 24.43 2.23 6.69
C GLY A 397 24.96 0.85 6.28
N ASP A 398 24.86 0.59 4.98
CA ASP A 398 25.28 -0.62 4.27
C ASP A 398 24.44 -1.87 4.55
N LYS A 399 23.38 -2.02 3.75
CA LYS A 399 23.01 -3.27 3.06
C LYS A 399 21.86 -2.94 2.09
N SER A 400 22.08 -3.24 0.82
CA SER A 400 21.00 -3.37 -0.16
C SER A 400 19.98 -4.36 0.38
N PHE A 401 18.73 -3.93 0.56
CA PHE A 401 17.63 -4.83 0.90
C PHE A 401 17.37 -5.74 -0.30
N ASP A 402 17.98 -6.93 -0.28
CA ASP A 402 17.63 -8.01 -1.18
C ASP A 402 16.42 -8.74 -0.60
N TYR A 403 15.42 -8.99 -1.45
CA TYR A 403 14.22 -9.76 -1.08
C TYR A 403 14.48 -11.23 -1.41
N SER A 404 15.34 -11.88 -0.64
CA SER A 404 15.43 -13.34 -0.56
C SER A 404 15.10 -13.74 0.87
N ALA A 405 14.03 -14.52 1.02
CA ALA A 405 13.65 -15.10 2.30
C ALA A 405 14.58 -16.29 2.54
N ASP A 406 15.79 -16.01 2.99
CA ASP A 406 16.73 -16.92 3.63
C ASP A 406 17.99 -16.10 3.94
N ASP A 407 18.04 -15.48 5.12
CA ASP A 407 19.31 -15.16 5.78
C ASP A 407 19.06 -14.96 7.28
N GLU A 408 19.43 -16.01 8.01
CA GLU A 408 19.63 -16.07 9.45
C GLU A 408 20.70 -15.04 9.86
N GLU A 409 20.32 -13.77 10.07
CA GLU A 409 20.97 -12.81 10.98
C GLU A 409 20.30 -11.44 10.80
N VAL A 410 19.03 -11.35 11.16
CA VAL A 410 18.46 -10.05 11.54
C VAL A 410 19.03 -9.74 12.92
N GLU A 411 20.18 -9.05 12.97
CA GLU A 411 20.57 -8.35 14.20
C GLU A 411 19.35 -7.54 14.63
N GLU A 412 18.75 -7.96 15.74
CA GLU A 412 17.62 -7.27 16.35
C GLU A 412 18.05 -5.83 16.63
N CYS A 413 17.65 -4.91 15.74
CA CYS A 413 17.71 -3.49 16.04
C CYS A 413 16.60 -3.24 17.09
N HIS A 414 16.91 -3.54 18.36
CA HIS A 414 16.09 -3.33 19.55
C HIS A 414 15.86 -1.85 19.88
N LEU A 415 15.80 -0.99 18.87
CA LEU A 415 15.54 0.44 19.01
C LEU A 415 14.41 0.85 18.06
N SER A 416 13.25 0.21 18.19
CA SER A 416 12.01 0.95 17.97
C SER A 416 11.84 1.89 19.15
N THR A 417 12.53 3.04 19.13
CA THR A 417 12.21 4.10 20.07
C THR A 417 10.84 4.63 19.64
N SER A 418 9.78 4.20 20.32
CA SER A 418 8.53 4.94 20.27
C SER A 418 8.81 6.29 20.91
N LEU A 419 9.09 7.29 20.09
CA LEU A 419 9.20 8.65 20.55
C LEU A 419 7.78 9.12 20.90
N GLN A 420 7.40 8.96 22.17
CA GLN A 420 6.50 9.94 22.75
C GLN A 420 7.31 11.23 22.79
N LEU A 421 6.89 12.25 22.04
CA LEU A 421 7.40 13.60 22.25
C LEU A 421 7.18 13.91 23.74
N PRO A 422 8.24 14.01 24.58
CA PRO A 422 8.08 14.21 26.01
C PRO A 422 7.44 15.56 26.25
N GLY A 423 6.59 15.63 27.28
CA GLY A 423 5.72 16.76 27.55
C GLY A 423 6.40 18.11 27.44
N LEU A 424 5.80 18.98 26.65
CA LEU A 424 5.86 20.41 26.94
C LEU A 424 5.17 20.60 28.29
N ASN A 425 5.95 20.90 29.32
CA ASN A 425 5.38 21.50 30.52
C ASN A 425 4.49 22.67 30.05
N PRO A 426 3.21 22.75 30.47
CA PRO A 426 2.40 23.90 30.16
C PRO A 426 3.15 25.12 30.70
N LEU A 427 3.56 26.03 29.81
CA LEU A 427 3.91 27.37 30.23
C LEU A 427 2.66 27.92 30.90
N HIS A 428 2.66 27.86 32.24
CA HIS A 428 1.72 28.61 33.04
C HIS A 428 1.75 30.06 32.57
N SER A 429 0.55 30.63 32.43
CA SER A 429 0.28 32.03 32.09
C SER A 429 0.47 32.39 30.61
N LEU A 430 -0.62 32.27 29.86
CA LEU A 430 -1.25 33.43 29.19
C LEU A 430 -2.77 33.25 29.25
N SER A 431 -3.30 33.31 30.47
CA SER A 431 -4.74 33.51 30.69
C SER A 431 -5.07 34.97 30.41
N SER A 432 -5.43 35.30 29.18
CA SER A 432 -6.41 36.36 28.89
C SER A 432 -6.56 36.55 27.39
N ILE A 433 -7.82 36.64 26.96
CA ILE A 433 -8.29 37.10 25.64
C ILE A 433 -8.36 36.00 24.59
N ARG A 434 -9.45 35.20 24.61
CA ARG A 434 -10.39 35.05 23.48
C ARG A 434 -11.79 34.64 24.01
N PRO A 435 -12.89 35.05 23.35
CA PRO A 435 -14.26 34.78 23.81
C PRO A 435 -14.59 33.29 23.65
N LYS A 436 -15.25 32.71 24.66
CA LYS A 436 -15.86 31.37 24.57
C LYS A 436 -17.09 31.46 23.67
N PHE A 437 -17.18 30.62 22.65
CA PHE A 437 -18.42 30.33 21.94
C PHE A 437 -19.05 29.10 22.59
N ASP A 438 -20.23 29.28 23.19
CA ASP A 438 -20.97 28.25 23.91
C ASP A 438 -21.96 27.55 22.96
N PHE A 439 -21.84 26.23 22.80
CA PHE A 439 -22.76 25.42 22.00
C PHE A 439 -23.89 24.80 22.84
N ASN A 440 -24.00 25.13 24.13
CA ASN A 440 -25.06 24.64 25.01
C ASN A 440 -25.82 25.79 25.70
N SER A 441 -26.55 26.57 24.91
CA SER A 441 -27.77 27.22 25.43
C SER A 441 -29.00 26.52 24.86
N GLY A 442 -29.28 25.33 25.41
CA GLY A 442 -30.66 24.98 25.61
C GLY A 442 -31.25 25.97 26.60
N HIS A 443 -32.32 26.66 26.22
CA HIS A 443 -33.23 27.20 27.23
C HIS A 443 -34.44 26.27 27.33
N PRO A 444 -34.79 25.83 28.54
CA PRO A 444 -36.02 25.12 28.81
C PRO A 444 -37.19 26.09 29.04
N GLU A 445 -38.40 25.56 28.83
CA GLU A 445 -39.76 26.13 28.87
C GLU A 445 -40.28 26.81 27.59
#